data_AF-A0A1Z9UKK3-F1
#
_entry.id   AF-A0A1Z9UKK3-F1
#
_cell.length_a   1.000
_cell.length_b   1.000
_cell.length_c   1.000
_cell.angle_alpha   90.00
_cell.angle_beta   90.00
_cell.angle_gamma   90.00
#
_symmetry.space_group_name_H-M   'P 1'
#
loop_
_entity.id
_entity.type
_entity.pdbx_description
1 polymer ?
#
loop_
_entity_poly.entity_id
_entity_poly.type
_entity_poly.pdbx_seq_one_letter_code
_entity_poly.pdbx_strand_id
1 'polypeptide(L)'
;SFNSLLDLFDQNADGTFTKKKDLPKELSSDLDGLAPLIEEANKRGLLRNTYLFDALGLDETGKINNSSIAGKMLDAISSLSAIMFNSAERLNRQVTLIASYEVVLKNKAKNPNKPTQIEMYDAALEAIQLTQKTNGGTVLETGAGLAQQNVGRVALMYKNYGLTMYQTMFDTMYEALDANKGSFRDSKERQAAARQLLGLHGSALFFAGVKGLPIYGAVSIMYNLLHDDEEDDFDTMVRKYLDEGMYKGPLVEATGIDFANRVRLSGLLIQENKFNDDMTPEEFLGFHFGGPAFSTGKRLYRAVQDFNDGELERGIENALPAGLTNAWRNTFGRYAREDEIQNRRGDVIIDDLSFGDLATGFVGFPPAEYMFKQEKNMINVKIDKATNKRRSKLLKKYYIARNSNNFNKAQDALKAMGEFNRRHPRNRILREDINRSMEAHARTTAQTKDGVRISSQNREAIEISNLDYTRGFDKLFSFID
;
A
#
# COMPACT_ATOMS: atom_id res chain seq x y z
N SER A 1 0.08 30.26 7.64
CA SER A 1 0.54 28.86 7.72
C SER A 1 1.95 28.82 7.18
N PHE A 2 2.94 28.59 8.04
CA PHE A 2 4.32 28.37 7.60
C PHE A 2 4.39 26.96 7.03
N ASN A 3 4.60 26.81 5.72
CA ASN A 3 4.64 25.51 5.06
C ASN A 3 6.07 25.05 4.77
N SER A 4 7.06 25.86 5.19
CA SER A 4 8.48 25.55 5.09
C SER A 4 9.29 26.27 6.18
N LEU A 5 10.36 25.65 6.68
CA LEU A 5 11.39 26.31 7.49
C LEU A 5 11.93 27.59 6.84
N LEU A 6 11.99 27.64 5.49
CA LEU A 6 12.39 28.83 4.77
C LEU A 6 11.45 30.03 5.01
N ASP A 7 10.18 29.79 5.35
CA ASP A 7 9.24 30.87 5.62
C ASP A 7 9.56 31.60 6.94
N LEU A 8 10.39 31.00 7.79
CA LEU A 8 10.79 31.49 9.12
C LEU A 8 12.15 32.20 9.13
N PHE A 9 12.90 32.15 8.02
CA PHE A 9 14.23 32.75 7.90
C PHE A 9 14.32 33.68 6.70
N ASP A 10 15.09 34.76 6.85
CA ASP A 10 15.49 35.64 5.77
C ASP A 10 16.86 35.21 5.24
N GLN A 11 16.96 35.11 3.90
CA GLN A 11 18.23 34.81 3.23
C GLN A 11 18.99 36.12 3.00
N ASN A 12 20.19 36.21 3.57
CA ASN A 12 21.10 37.33 3.38
C ASN A 12 21.78 37.26 2.00
N ALA A 13 22.35 38.38 1.55
CA ALA A 13 23.01 38.49 0.24
C ALA A 13 24.24 37.57 0.09
N ASP A 14 24.84 37.14 1.21
CA ASP A 14 25.96 36.20 1.27
C ASP A 14 25.53 34.72 1.27
N GLY A 15 24.23 34.45 1.21
CA GLY A 15 23.65 33.10 1.25
C GLY A 15 23.43 32.54 2.66
N THR A 16 23.77 33.29 3.71
CA THR A 16 23.48 32.90 5.10
C THR A 16 22.01 33.13 5.44
N PHE A 17 21.51 32.44 6.47
CA PHE A 17 20.12 32.56 6.93
C PHE A 17 20.06 33.19 8.31
N THR A 18 19.12 34.12 8.49
CA THR A 18 18.82 34.72 9.81
C THR A 18 17.33 34.59 10.11
N LYS A 19 16.98 34.33 11.37
CA LYS A 19 15.57 34.19 11.76
C LYS A 19 14.82 35.51 11.56
N LYS A 20 13.55 35.43 11.12
CA LYS A 20 12.70 36.62 10.97
C LYS A 20 12.48 37.31 12.30
N LYS A 21 12.42 38.65 12.27
CA LYS A 21 12.31 39.49 13.48
C LYS A 21 10.95 39.42 14.15
N ASP A 22 9.89 39.09 13.41
CA ASP A 22 8.49 39.15 13.88
C ASP A 22 7.94 37.79 14.35
N LEU A 23 8.81 36.89 14.81
CA LEU A 23 8.39 35.55 15.27
C LEU A 23 7.93 35.56 16.74
N PRO A 24 6.91 34.76 17.11
CA PRO A 24 6.57 34.54 18.52
C PRO A 24 7.80 34.12 19.33
N LYS A 25 7.92 34.56 20.59
CA LYS A 25 9.12 34.35 21.41
C LYS A 25 9.50 32.88 21.58
N GLU A 26 8.52 32.02 21.80
CA GLU A 26 8.71 30.57 21.95
C GLU A 26 9.29 29.97 20.67
N LEU A 27 8.65 30.24 19.52
CA LEU A 27 9.14 29.80 18.21
C LEU A 27 10.52 30.39 17.88
N SER A 28 10.79 31.64 18.26
CA SER A 28 12.10 32.27 18.04
C SER A 28 13.23 31.61 18.81
N SER A 29 12.94 31.06 20.00
CA SER A 29 13.89 30.32 20.83
C SER A 29 14.17 28.93 20.24
N ASP A 30 13.14 28.24 19.74
CA ASP A 30 13.29 26.91 19.14
C ASP A 30 14.07 26.95 17.82
N LEU A 31 14.13 28.12 17.18
CA LEU A 31 14.88 28.34 15.95
C LEU A 31 16.33 28.77 16.17
N ASP A 32 16.75 28.99 17.43
CA ASP A 32 18.12 29.40 17.74
C ASP A 32 19.12 28.26 17.45
N GLY A 33 20.20 28.59 16.74
CA GLY A 33 21.21 27.61 16.34
C GLY A 33 20.88 26.78 15.10
N LEU A 34 19.68 26.91 14.51
CA LEU A 34 19.30 26.18 13.29
C LEU A 34 19.82 26.81 11.99
N ALA A 35 20.35 28.03 12.02
CA ALA A 35 20.81 28.73 10.82
C ALA A 35 21.84 27.92 10.00
N PRO A 36 22.88 27.28 10.58
CA PRO A 36 23.82 26.43 9.84
C PRO A 36 23.15 25.21 9.20
N LEU A 37 22.18 24.59 9.89
CA LEU A 37 21.40 23.48 9.34
C LEU A 37 20.59 23.92 8.12
N ILE A 38 19.92 25.07 8.21
CA ILE A 38 19.06 25.60 7.14
C ILE A 38 19.89 25.99 5.94
N GLU A 39 21.04 26.61 6.15
CA GLU A 39 21.98 26.96 5.07
C GLU A 39 22.43 25.72 4.30
N GLU A 40 22.94 24.69 4.99
CA GLU A 40 23.43 23.47 4.37
C GLU A 40 22.30 22.64 3.73
N ALA A 41 21.14 22.59 4.38
CA ALA A 41 19.97 21.90 3.85
C ALA A 41 19.42 22.60 2.59
N ASN A 42 19.41 23.94 2.56
CA ASN A 42 18.97 24.71 1.40
C ASN A 42 19.93 24.57 0.22
N LYS A 43 21.25 24.66 0.45
CA LYS A 43 22.29 24.45 -0.59
C LYS A 43 22.14 23.10 -1.29
N ARG A 44 21.67 22.08 -0.57
CA ARG A 44 21.45 20.71 -1.06
C ARG A 44 20.02 20.44 -1.56
N GLY A 45 19.17 21.47 -1.63
CA GLY A 45 17.78 21.33 -2.13
C GLY A 45 16.81 20.63 -1.17
N LEU A 46 17.22 20.32 0.06
CA LEU A 46 16.46 19.52 1.03
C LEU A 46 15.29 20.28 1.67
N LEU A 47 15.14 21.58 1.42
CA LEU A 47 14.04 22.37 1.99
C LEU A 47 12.94 22.67 0.97
N ARG A 48 13.25 22.64 -0.34
CA ARG A 48 12.33 23.04 -1.42
C ARG A 48 11.85 21.85 -2.24
N ASN A 49 12.76 20.99 -2.67
CA ASN A 49 12.47 19.93 -3.63
C ASN A 49 11.93 18.69 -2.91
N THR A 50 11.05 17.94 -3.57
CA THR A 50 10.55 16.68 -3.05
C THR A 50 10.62 15.63 -4.13
N TYR A 51 10.95 14.41 -3.75
CA TYR A 51 11.14 13.32 -4.68
C TYR A 51 9.87 13.05 -5.49
N LEU A 52 8.68 13.22 -4.90
CA LEU A 52 7.40 13.01 -5.58
C LEU A 52 7.11 14.01 -6.71
N PHE A 53 7.43 15.30 -6.51
CA PHE A 53 7.29 16.31 -7.57
C PHE A 53 8.29 16.06 -8.69
N ASP A 54 9.54 15.77 -8.32
CA ASP A 54 10.60 15.41 -9.28
C ASP A 54 10.22 14.14 -10.03
N ALA A 55 9.72 13.09 -9.39
CA ALA A 55 9.34 11.86 -10.07
C ALA A 55 8.12 12.02 -11.00
N LEU A 56 7.24 12.98 -10.73
CA LEU A 56 6.10 13.28 -11.61
C LEU A 56 6.44 14.23 -12.77
N GLY A 57 7.64 14.83 -12.78
CA GLY A 57 8.04 15.76 -13.84
C GLY A 57 7.15 17.00 -13.92
N LEU A 58 6.53 17.39 -12.79
CA LEU A 58 5.63 18.54 -12.72
C LEU A 58 6.36 19.87 -12.87
N ASP A 59 7.69 19.89 -12.70
CA ASP A 59 8.56 21.03 -13.03
C ASP A 59 8.85 21.14 -14.54
N GLU A 60 8.63 20.08 -15.34
CA GLU A 60 9.05 20.01 -16.75
C GLU A 60 7.91 19.73 -17.75
N THR A 61 6.71 19.33 -17.32
CA THR A 61 5.67 18.88 -18.25
C THR A 61 4.28 19.45 -17.94
N GLY A 62 3.82 20.29 -18.86
CA GLY A 62 2.54 20.97 -18.80
C GLY A 62 1.33 20.03 -18.81
N LYS A 63 0.24 20.55 -18.22
CA LYS A 63 -1.14 20.04 -18.25
C LYS A 63 -1.41 19.16 -19.47
N ILE A 64 -1.56 17.85 -19.25
CA ILE A 64 -2.12 16.96 -20.25
C ILE A 64 -3.53 17.48 -20.55
N ASN A 65 -3.74 17.97 -21.77
CA ASN A 65 -4.98 18.61 -22.17
C ASN A 65 -6.03 17.52 -22.44
N ASN A 66 -6.56 16.91 -21.39
CA ASN A 66 -7.65 15.94 -21.48
C ASN A 66 -8.99 16.67 -21.64
N SER A 67 -9.70 16.40 -22.74
CA SER A 67 -10.94 17.09 -23.11
C SER A 67 -12.19 16.55 -22.38
N SER A 68 -12.11 15.40 -21.71
CA SER A 68 -13.22 14.81 -20.95
C SER A 68 -13.32 15.40 -19.53
N ILE A 69 -14.55 15.53 -19.02
CA ILE A 69 -14.81 16.02 -17.64
C ILE A 69 -14.10 15.14 -16.60
N ALA A 70 -14.10 13.82 -16.81
CA ALA A 70 -13.40 12.87 -15.95
C ALA A 70 -11.88 13.09 -15.97
N GLY A 71 -11.29 13.36 -17.15
CA GLY A 71 -9.85 13.67 -17.26
C GLY A 71 -9.47 14.94 -16.52
N LYS A 72 -10.26 16.02 -16.66
CA LYS A 72 -10.02 17.28 -15.94
C LYS A 72 -10.13 17.10 -14.41
N MET A 73 -11.07 16.28 -13.96
CA MET A 73 -11.25 15.97 -12.54
C MET A 73 -10.08 15.12 -12.01
N LEU A 74 -9.59 14.15 -12.79
CA LEU A 74 -8.37 13.40 -12.48
C LEU A 74 -7.16 14.33 -12.31
N ASP A 75 -6.96 15.28 -13.23
CA ASP A 75 -5.83 16.21 -13.17
C ASP A 75 -5.90 17.16 -11.96
N ALA A 76 -7.10 17.67 -11.65
CA ALA A 76 -7.32 18.54 -10.51
C ALA A 76 -7.08 17.80 -9.17
N ILE A 77 -7.56 16.57 -9.05
CA ILE A 77 -7.39 15.77 -7.82
C ILE A 77 -5.96 15.27 -7.69
N SER A 78 -5.32 14.90 -8.80
CA SER A 78 -3.92 14.48 -8.81
C SER A 78 -3.00 15.63 -8.42
N SER A 79 -3.25 16.85 -8.94
CA SER A 79 -2.48 18.05 -8.56
C SER A 79 -2.70 18.47 -7.11
N LEU A 80 -3.95 18.45 -6.61
CA LEU A 80 -4.23 18.70 -5.19
C LEU A 80 -3.57 17.65 -4.28
N SER A 81 -3.66 16.38 -4.66
CA SER A 81 -3.00 15.28 -3.93
C SER A 81 -1.49 15.47 -3.92
N ALA A 82 -0.88 15.84 -5.05
CA ALA A 82 0.54 16.12 -5.14
C ALA A 82 0.94 17.24 -4.17
N ILE A 83 0.22 18.37 -4.14
CA ILE A 83 0.48 19.49 -3.21
C ILE A 83 0.44 19.03 -1.73
N MET A 84 -0.56 18.22 -1.37
CA MET A 84 -0.70 17.69 -0.01
C MET A 84 0.46 16.73 0.33
N PHE A 85 0.80 15.82 -0.57
CA PHE A 85 1.92 14.89 -0.38
C PHE A 85 3.26 15.62 -0.25
N ASN A 86 3.51 16.61 -1.08
CA ASN A 86 4.72 17.43 -1.01
C ASN A 86 4.81 18.23 0.28
N SER A 87 3.69 18.80 0.74
CA SER A 87 3.66 19.51 2.01
C SER A 87 3.94 18.57 3.19
N ALA A 88 3.35 17.36 3.18
CA ALA A 88 3.61 16.35 4.19
C ALA A 88 5.05 15.80 4.14
N GLU A 89 5.59 15.52 2.95
CA GLU A 89 6.97 15.05 2.76
C GLU A 89 7.97 16.10 3.24
N ARG A 90 7.76 17.38 2.88
CA ARG A 90 8.60 18.49 3.37
C ARG A 90 8.53 18.60 4.89
N LEU A 91 7.33 18.56 5.47
CA LEU A 91 7.15 18.69 6.92
C LEU A 91 7.87 17.54 7.66
N ASN A 92 7.62 16.29 7.26
CA ASN A 92 8.27 15.13 7.87
C ASN A 92 9.79 15.25 7.78
N ARG A 93 10.32 15.60 6.60
CA ARG A 93 11.76 15.75 6.41
C ARG A 93 12.36 16.89 7.23
N GLN A 94 11.68 18.04 7.30
CA GLN A 94 12.15 19.19 8.07
C GLN A 94 12.17 18.87 9.58
N VAL A 95 11.14 18.18 10.09
CA VAL A 95 11.11 17.68 11.47
C VAL A 95 12.23 16.68 11.71
N THR A 96 12.45 15.71 10.81
CA THR A 96 13.57 14.76 10.94
C THR A 96 14.92 15.45 10.88
N LEU A 97 15.10 16.47 10.02
CA LEU A 97 16.34 17.23 9.92
C LEU A 97 16.64 17.94 11.24
N ILE A 98 15.66 18.63 11.83
CA ILE A 98 15.81 19.33 13.11
C ILE A 98 16.10 18.31 14.23
N ALA A 99 15.30 17.25 14.33
CA ALA A 99 15.49 16.23 15.35
C ALA A 99 16.88 15.54 15.24
N SER A 100 17.31 15.23 14.01
CA SER A 100 18.64 14.66 13.75
C SER A 100 19.74 15.64 14.15
N TYR A 101 19.56 16.91 13.82
CA TYR A 101 20.50 17.97 14.16
C TYR A 101 20.65 18.13 15.67
N GLU A 102 19.55 18.21 16.39
CA GLU A 102 19.55 18.31 17.86
C GLU A 102 20.23 17.10 18.51
N VAL A 103 19.95 15.88 18.03
CA VAL A 103 20.57 14.64 18.54
C VAL A 103 22.07 14.63 18.28
N VAL A 104 22.50 14.95 17.05
CA VAL A 104 23.92 14.98 16.68
C VAL A 104 24.66 16.06 17.46
N LEU A 105 24.09 17.27 17.53
CA LEU A 105 24.67 18.40 18.25
C LEU A 105 24.82 18.08 19.73
N LYS A 106 23.80 17.49 20.37
CA LYS A 106 23.86 17.09 21.78
C LYS A 106 24.93 16.02 22.06
N ASN A 107 25.16 15.12 21.11
CA ASN A 107 26.14 14.05 21.26
C ASN A 107 27.58 14.51 20.98
N LYS A 108 27.77 15.48 20.09
CA LYS A 108 29.10 15.93 19.64
C LYS A 108 29.59 17.20 20.31
N ALA A 109 28.70 18.13 20.64
CA ALA A 109 29.11 19.40 21.21
C ALA A 109 29.74 19.18 22.60
N LYS A 110 30.92 19.76 22.81
CA LYS A 110 31.56 19.72 24.14
C LYS A 110 30.69 20.38 25.22
N ASN A 111 29.89 21.37 24.82
CA ASN A 111 28.85 21.96 25.64
C ASN A 111 27.56 22.12 24.80
N PRO A 112 26.56 21.24 24.96
CA PRO A 112 25.32 21.28 24.20
C PRO A 112 24.56 22.62 24.31
N ASN A 113 24.73 23.35 25.41
CA ASN A 113 24.02 24.61 25.65
C ASN A 113 24.69 25.82 25.00
N LYS A 114 25.95 25.69 24.55
CA LYS A 114 26.71 26.72 23.82
C LYS A 114 27.64 26.06 22.79
N PRO A 115 27.08 25.47 21.73
CA PRO A 115 27.91 24.87 20.69
C PRO A 115 28.67 25.95 19.93
N THR A 116 29.90 25.65 19.52
CA THR A 116 30.67 26.51 18.61
C THR A 116 30.09 26.43 17.19
N GLN A 117 30.32 27.46 16.38
CA GLN A 117 29.83 27.49 15.00
C GLN A 117 30.34 26.31 14.16
N ILE A 118 31.58 25.86 14.40
CA ILE A 118 32.16 24.69 13.71
C ILE A 118 31.42 23.40 14.10
N GLU A 119 31.13 23.21 15.39
CA GLU A 119 30.35 22.06 15.86
C GLU A 119 28.93 22.09 15.28
N MET A 120 28.33 23.28 15.12
CA MET A 120 27.03 23.43 14.48
C MET A 120 27.07 23.05 12.98
N TYR A 121 28.10 23.43 12.23
CA TYR A 121 28.21 23.03 10.82
C TYR A 121 28.51 21.54 10.66
N ASP A 122 29.38 20.96 11.48
CA ASP A 122 29.65 19.51 11.46
C ASP A 122 28.40 18.71 11.80
N ALA A 123 27.67 19.13 12.84
CA ALA A 123 26.40 18.52 13.21
C ALA A 123 25.34 18.66 12.10
N ALA A 124 25.31 19.79 11.38
CA ALA A 124 24.39 19.99 10.26
C ALA A 124 24.68 19.01 9.12
N LEU A 125 25.95 18.83 8.75
CA LEU A 125 26.36 17.91 7.69
C LEU A 125 26.01 16.45 8.03
N GLU A 126 26.27 16.02 9.26
CA GLU A 126 25.94 14.67 9.70
C GLU A 126 24.42 14.48 9.87
N ALA A 127 23.69 15.48 10.36
CA ALA A 127 22.23 15.44 10.45
C ALA A 127 21.58 15.27 9.07
N ILE A 128 22.12 15.93 8.05
CA ILE A 128 21.68 15.75 6.66
C ILE A 128 21.92 14.31 6.19
N GLN A 129 23.10 13.74 6.46
CA GLN A 129 23.40 12.36 6.10
C GLN A 129 22.47 11.38 6.84
N LEU A 130 22.24 11.60 8.14
CA LEU A 130 21.35 10.78 8.96
C LEU A 130 19.90 10.87 8.47
N THR A 131 19.44 12.07 8.12
CA THR A 131 18.10 12.29 7.55
C THR A 131 17.97 11.59 6.20
N GLN A 132 18.96 11.68 5.31
CA GLN A 132 18.92 10.99 4.02
C GLN A 132 18.93 9.46 4.17
N LYS A 133 19.70 8.94 5.13
CA LYS A 133 19.69 7.49 5.45
C LYS A 133 18.35 7.04 6.00
N THR A 134 17.66 7.86 6.79
CA THR A 134 16.40 7.48 7.46
C THR A 134 15.14 7.76 6.64
N ASN A 135 15.10 8.84 5.86
CA ASN A 135 13.95 9.26 5.05
C ASN A 135 14.10 8.94 3.55
N GLY A 136 15.28 8.50 3.10
CA GLY A 136 15.58 8.30 1.69
C GLY A 136 16.07 9.58 1.00
N GLY A 137 16.63 9.40 -0.20
CA GLY A 137 17.12 10.49 -1.05
C GLY A 137 16.00 11.43 -1.51
N THR A 138 16.30 12.72 -1.62
CA THR A 138 15.32 13.81 -1.82
C THR A 138 15.09 14.23 -3.26
N VAL A 139 15.94 13.76 -4.16
CA VAL A 139 15.91 14.06 -5.59
C VAL A 139 15.99 12.74 -6.35
N LEU A 140 15.47 12.73 -7.58
CA LEU A 140 15.33 11.50 -8.36
C LEU A 140 16.68 10.79 -8.56
N GLU A 141 17.75 11.57 -8.76
CA GLU A 141 19.13 11.14 -9.00
C GLU A 141 19.75 10.40 -7.82
N THR A 142 19.19 10.58 -6.61
CA THR A 142 19.63 9.86 -5.40
C THR A 142 18.87 8.56 -5.17
N GLY A 143 17.83 8.28 -5.97
CA GLY A 143 17.12 7.01 -5.95
C GLY A 143 17.86 5.89 -6.68
N ALA A 144 17.39 4.65 -6.53
CA ALA A 144 17.95 3.50 -7.25
C ALA A 144 17.96 3.75 -8.76
N GLY A 145 19.00 3.29 -9.49
CA GLY A 145 19.13 3.57 -10.93
C GLY A 145 17.90 3.19 -11.76
N LEU A 146 17.19 2.13 -11.39
CA LEU A 146 15.93 1.71 -12.02
C LEU A 146 14.77 2.71 -11.81
N ALA A 147 14.80 3.48 -10.74
CA ALA A 147 13.79 4.49 -10.41
C ALA A 147 14.08 5.86 -11.06
N GLN A 148 15.21 6.04 -11.77
CA GLN A 148 15.60 7.34 -12.31
C GLN A 148 14.98 7.64 -13.68
N GLN A 149 14.52 6.63 -14.42
CA GLN A 149 14.14 6.78 -15.84
C GLN A 149 12.81 6.12 -16.20
N ASN A 150 12.14 6.68 -17.21
CA ASN A 150 10.98 6.09 -17.91
C ASN A 150 9.86 5.62 -16.96
N VAL A 151 9.29 4.44 -17.25
CA VAL A 151 8.23 3.84 -16.43
C VAL A 151 8.71 3.50 -15.01
N GLY A 152 10.01 3.24 -14.84
CA GLY A 152 10.61 2.96 -13.54
C GLY A 152 10.49 4.13 -12.56
N ARG A 153 10.60 5.37 -13.06
CA ARG A 153 10.37 6.60 -12.30
C ARG A 153 8.99 6.65 -11.66
N VAL A 154 7.94 6.36 -12.43
CA VAL A 154 6.55 6.37 -11.93
C VAL A 154 6.26 5.13 -11.08
N ALA A 155 6.72 3.97 -11.51
CA ALA A 155 6.46 2.68 -10.86
C ALA A 155 7.13 2.57 -9.48
N LEU A 156 8.35 3.07 -9.34
CA LEU A 156 9.13 3.01 -8.10
C LEU A 156 9.04 4.29 -7.26
N MET A 157 8.20 5.25 -7.69
CA MET A 157 8.10 6.55 -7.05
C MET A 157 7.78 6.47 -5.55
N TYR A 158 6.90 5.56 -5.15
CA TYR A 158 6.54 5.34 -3.75
C TYR A 158 7.42 4.29 -3.05
N LYS A 159 8.42 3.74 -3.74
CA LYS A 159 9.25 2.63 -3.29
C LYS A 159 10.67 3.05 -2.91
N ASN A 160 11.09 4.27 -3.28
CA ASN A 160 12.44 4.76 -3.00
C ASN A 160 12.80 4.68 -1.51
N TYR A 161 11.90 5.15 -0.63
CA TYR A 161 12.05 5.02 0.82
C TYR A 161 12.29 3.57 1.26
N GLY A 162 11.46 2.64 0.79
CA GLY A 162 11.59 1.22 1.12
C GLY A 162 12.89 0.60 0.62
N LEU A 163 13.33 0.97 -0.57
CA LEU A 163 14.59 0.51 -1.15
C LEU A 163 15.79 1.01 -0.32
N THR A 164 15.83 2.30 0.00
CA THR A 164 16.90 2.88 0.83
C THR A 164 16.91 2.29 2.24
N MET A 165 15.73 2.05 2.81
CA MET A 165 15.63 1.42 4.13
C MET A 165 16.15 0.00 4.13
N TYR A 166 15.74 -0.84 3.18
CA TYR A 166 16.27 -2.19 3.08
C TYR A 166 17.76 -2.20 2.79
N GLN A 167 18.25 -1.32 1.90
CA GLN A 167 19.68 -1.19 1.67
C GLN A 167 20.43 -0.85 2.97
N THR A 168 19.98 0.16 3.72
CA THR A 168 20.60 0.53 5.00
C THR A 168 20.60 -0.63 6.00
N MET A 169 19.50 -1.39 6.07
CA MET A 169 19.41 -2.58 6.90
C MET A 169 20.41 -3.67 6.49
N PHE A 170 20.52 -3.94 5.18
CA PHE A 170 21.45 -4.93 4.65
C PHE A 170 22.91 -4.50 4.87
N ASP A 171 23.24 -3.24 4.61
CA ASP A 171 24.58 -2.69 4.81
C ASP A 171 24.97 -2.75 6.30
N THR A 172 24.06 -2.36 7.19
CA THR A 172 24.27 -2.44 8.65
C THR A 172 24.43 -3.90 9.11
N MET A 173 23.65 -4.82 8.54
CA MET A 173 23.78 -6.26 8.83
C MET A 173 25.09 -6.83 8.33
N TYR A 174 25.50 -6.47 7.11
CA TYR A 174 26.79 -6.84 6.56
C TYR A 174 27.92 -6.34 7.45
N GLU A 175 27.90 -5.06 7.86
CA GLU A 175 28.89 -4.50 8.78
C GLU A 175 28.93 -5.19 10.14
N ALA A 176 27.78 -5.59 10.71
CA ALA A 176 27.74 -6.33 11.97
C ALA A 176 28.36 -7.74 11.84
N LEU A 177 28.24 -8.37 10.67
CA LEU A 177 28.70 -9.74 10.40
C LEU A 177 30.11 -9.80 9.78
N ASP A 178 30.64 -8.69 9.26
CA ASP A 178 31.91 -8.64 8.54
C ASP A 178 33.08 -9.09 9.43
N ALA A 179 33.57 -10.30 9.16
CA ALA A 179 34.68 -10.90 9.88
C ALA A 179 36.00 -10.17 9.63
N ASN A 180 36.12 -9.40 8.53
CA ASN A 180 37.34 -8.65 8.22
C ASN A 180 37.53 -7.45 9.16
N LYS A 181 36.47 -6.98 9.83
CA LYS A 181 36.52 -5.91 10.83
C LYS A 181 36.97 -6.37 12.22
N GLY A 182 37.48 -7.60 12.33
CA GLY A 182 37.93 -8.21 13.58
C GLY A 182 36.81 -8.91 14.34
N SER A 183 37.12 -9.45 15.53
CA SER A 183 36.13 -10.09 16.40
C SER A 183 35.02 -9.09 16.80
N PHE A 184 33.79 -9.58 16.94
CA PHE A 184 32.66 -8.76 17.39
C PHE A 184 32.93 -8.04 18.71
N ARG A 185 33.70 -8.65 19.61
CA ARG A 185 34.06 -8.07 20.92
C ARG A 185 35.05 -6.90 20.82
N ASP A 186 35.86 -6.86 19.77
CA ASP A 186 36.94 -5.88 19.63
C ASP A 186 36.59 -4.77 18.64
N SER A 187 35.67 -5.05 17.72
CA SER A 187 35.28 -4.10 16.68
C SER A 187 34.16 -3.16 17.16
N LYS A 188 34.51 -1.88 17.39
CA LYS A 188 33.55 -0.83 17.72
C LYS A 188 32.49 -0.64 16.62
N GLU A 189 32.89 -0.81 15.35
CA GLU A 189 32.00 -0.70 14.20
C GLU A 189 30.94 -1.81 14.20
N ARG A 190 31.36 -3.07 14.39
CA ARG A 190 30.42 -4.20 14.46
C ARG A 190 29.43 -4.06 15.61
N GLN A 191 29.90 -3.56 16.76
CA GLN A 191 29.03 -3.31 17.92
C GLN A 191 28.05 -2.16 17.66
N ALA A 192 28.49 -1.08 17.01
CA ALA A 192 27.62 0.02 16.63
C ALA A 192 26.54 -0.46 15.65
N ALA A 193 26.93 -1.21 14.62
CA ALA A 193 26.01 -1.80 13.64
C ALA A 193 25.01 -2.76 14.30
N ALA A 194 25.45 -3.64 15.22
CA ALA A 194 24.55 -4.52 15.95
C ALA A 194 23.58 -3.76 16.87
N ARG A 195 24.02 -2.69 17.52
CA ARG A 195 23.12 -1.82 18.31
C ARG A 195 22.11 -1.11 17.42
N GLN A 196 22.49 -0.69 16.22
CA GLN A 196 21.59 -0.09 15.25
C GLN A 196 20.54 -1.11 14.75
N LEU A 197 20.95 -2.34 14.44
CA LEU A 197 20.01 -3.41 14.11
C LEU A 197 19.06 -3.72 15.27
N LEU A 198 19.58 -3.82 16.49
CA LEU A 198 18.78 -4.08 17.68
C LEU A 198 17.78 -2.94 17.92
N GLY A 199 18.21 -1.68 17.80
CA GLY A 199 17.34 -0.53 17.93
C GLY A 199 16.24 -0.52 16.87
N LEU A 200 16.59 -0.81 15.61
CA LEU A 200 15.63 -0.86 14.51
C LEU A 200 14.61 -1.99 14.68
N HIS A 201 15.05 -3.22 14.90
CA HIS A 201 14.18 -4.38 15.04
C HIS A 201 13.39 -4.33 16.35
N GLY A 202 13.99 -3.84 17.43
CA GLY A 202 13.32 -3.62 18.70
C GLY A 202 12.22 -2.56 18.59
N SER A 203 12.48 -1.47 17.88
CA SER A 203 11.45 -0.45 17.58
C SER A 203 10.35 -1.03 16.70
N ALA A 204 10.69 -1.78 15.65
CA ALA A 204 9.72 -2.42 14.79
C ALA A 204 8.84 -3.42 15.56
N LEU A 205 9.42 -4.19 16.48
CA LEU A 205 8.69 -5.09 17.37
C LEU A 205 7.76 -4.33 18.32
N PHE A 206 8.21 -3.22 18.89
CA PHE A 206 7.41 -2.41 19.80
C PHE A 206 6.21 -1.74 19.10
N PHE A 207 6.45 -1.14 17.93
CA PHE A 207 5.44 -0.37 17.21
C PHE A 207 4.54 -1.21 16.28
N ALA A 208 5.03 -2.35 15.79
CA ALA A 208 4.35 -3.16 14.79
C ALA A 208 4.39 -4.68 15.06
N GLY A 209 4.90 -5.12 16.22
CA GLY A 209 4.95 -6.52 16.60
C GLY A 209 5.86 -7.34 15.70
N VAL A 210 5.67 -8.67 15.68
CA VAL A 210 6.43 -9.53 14.77
C VAL A 210 6.13 -9.23 13.30
N LYS A 211 4.92 -8.74 13.00
CA LYS A 211 4.53 -8.30 11.65
C LYS A 211 5.39 -7.13 11.17
N GLY A 212 5.95 -6.36 12.09
CA GLY A 212 6.84 -5.24 11.84
C GLY A 212 8.22 -5.61 11.31
N LEU A 213 8.69 -6.85 11.52
CA LEU A 213 10.07 -7.22 11.25
C LEU A 213 10.33 -7.35 9.73
N PRO A 214 11.45 -6.85 9.19
CA PRO A 214 11.74 -6.94 7.76
C PRO A 214 11.69 -8.38 7.21
N ILE A 215 12.32 -9.32 7.91
CA ILE A 215 12.40 -10.74 7.52
C ILE A 215 11.02 -11.39 7.47
N TYR A 216 10.09 -10.95 8.32
CA TYR A 216 8.73 -11.48 8.39
C TYR A 216 8.03 -11.37 7.03
N GLY A 217 8.16 -10.22 6.35
CA GLY A 217 7.52 -10.00 5.04
C GLY A 217 8.02 -10.96 3.97
N ALA A 218 9.34 -11.20 3.92
CA ALA A 218 9.93 -12.13 2.96
C ALA A 218 9.46 -13.58 3.20
N VAL A 219 9.41 -14.02 4.46
CA VAL A 219 8.93 -15.36 4.82
C VAL A 219 7.45 -15.51 4.50
N SER A 220 6.62 -14.49 4.81
CA SER A 220 5.19 -14.50 4.51
C SER A 220 4.94 -14.69 3.01
N ILE A 221 5.61 -13.91 2.15
CA ILE A 221 5.49 -14.06 0.69
C ILE A 221 5.90 -15.46 0.22
N MET A 222 7.05 -15.97 0.67
CA MET A 222 7.52 -17.30 0.26
C MET A 222 6.57 -18.41 0.70
N TYR A 223 6.05 -18.34 1.93
CA TYR A 223 5.08 -19.28 2.43
C TYR A 223 3.78 -19.21 1.62
N ASN A 224 3.23 -18.02 1.45
CA ASN A 224 1.95 -17.80 0.73
C ASN A 224 2.03 -18.20 -0.75
N LEU A 225 3.21 -18.15 -1.38
CA LEU A 225 3.40 -18.64 -2.76
C LEU A 225 3.44 -20.17 -2.87
N LEU A 226 3.88 -20.86 -1.82
CA LEU A 226 4.02 -22.31 -1.81
C LEU A 226 2.82 -23.03 -1.18
N HIS A 227 2.00 -22.29 -0.45
CA HIS A 227 0.89 -22.84 0.32
C HIS A 227 -0.44 -22.76 -0.44
N ASP A 228 -1.39 -23.63 -0.07
CA ASP A 228 -2.69 -23.73 -0.74
C ASP A 228 -3.62 -22.57 -0.32
N ASP A 229 -4.33 -21.97 -1.29
CA ASP A 229 -5.28 -20.86 -1.06
C ASP A 229 -6.49 -21.22 -0.18
N GLU A 230 -6.70 -22.52 0.09
CA GLU A 230 -7.79 -23.07 0.91
C GLU A 230 -7.44 -23.09 2.41
N GLU A 231 -6.23 -22.66 2.79
CA GLU A 231 -5.69 -22.67 4.15
C GLU A 231 -5.39 -21.25 4.65
N ASP A 232 -5.06 -21.13 5.94
CA ASP A 232 -4.63 -19.86 6.52
C ASP A 232 -3.33 -19.39 5.86
N ASP A 233 -3.24 -18.09 5.53
CA ASP A 233 -1.96 -17.52 5.13
C ASP A 233 -0.99 -17.44 6.32
N PHE A 234 0.28 -17.18 6.02
CA PHE A 234 1.32 -17.10 7.05
C PHE A 234 0.97 -16.07 8.12
N ASP A 235 0.41 -14.93 7.70
CA ASP A 235 -0.06 -13.87 8.58
C ASP A 235 -1.11 -14.36 9.57
N THR A 236 -2.09 -15.11 9.10
CA THR A 236 -3.15 -15.67 9.94
C THR A 236 -2.62 -16.78 10.83
N MET A 237 -1.72 -17.64 10.34
CA MET A 237 -1.11 -18.70 11.15
C MET A 237 -0.32 -18.10 12.32
N VAL A 238 0.56 -17.14 12.05
CA VAL A 238 1.36 -16.48 13.08
C VAL A 238 0.47 -15.72 14.06
N ARG A 239 -0.57 -15.03 13.57
CA ARG A 239 -1.55 -14.30 14.42
C ARG A 239 -2.52 -15.21 15.20
N LYS A 240 -2.62 -16.50 14.85
CA LYS A 240 -3.34 -17.50 15.67
C LYS A 240 -2.42 -18.12 16.72
N TYR A 241 -1.12 -18.22 16.42
CA TYR A 241 -0.11 -18.75 17.32
C TYR A 241 0.34 -17.71 18.36
N LEU A 242 0.55 -16.48 17.91
CA LEU A 242 0.81 -15.29 18.72
C LEU A 242 -0.52 -14.55 18.88
N ASP A 243 -0.81 -14.02 20.05
CA ASP A 243 -1.95 -13.12 20.23
C ASP A 243 -1.83 -11.84 19.35
N GLU A 244 -2.92 -11.07 19.27
CA GLU A 244 -2.94 -9.85 18.44
C GLU A 244 -1.91 -8.82 18.92
N GLY A 245 -1.69 -8.72 20.24
CA GLY A 245 -0.74 -7.77 20.82
C GLY A 245 0.72 -8.08 20.45
N MET A 246 1.15 -9.34 20.44
CA MET A 246 2.49 -9.71 19.98
C MET A 246 2.62 -9.62 18.45
N TYR A 247 1.52 -9.87 17.74
CA TYR A 247 1.48 -9.79 16.29
C TYR A 247 1.57 -8.36 15.76
N LYS A 248 0.76 -7.44 16.31
CA LYS A 248 0.68 -6.01 15.92
C LYS A 248 1.55 -5.09 16.78
N GLY A 249 2.02 -5.55 17.93
CA GLY A 249 2.91 -4.81 18.82
C GLY A 249 2.20 -4.28 20.07
N PRO A 250 2.92 -4.16 21.19
CA PRO A 250 2.37 -3.76 22.48
C PRO A 250 1.76 -2.36 22.47
N LEU A 251 2.23 -1.45 21.61
CA LEU A 251 1.62 -0.12 21.53
C LEU A 251 0.22 -0.15 20.92
N VAL A 252 -0.02 -1.00 19.91
CA VAL A 252 -1.35 -1.16 19.31
C VAL A 252 -2.31 -1.75 20.33
N GLU A 253 -1.87 -2.78 21.06
CA GLU A 253 -2.67 -3.39 22.14
C GLU A 253 -3.03 -2.38 23.24
N ALA A 254 -2.05 -1.58 23.68
CA ALA A 254 -2.25 -0.62 24.77
C ALA A 254 -3.14 0.58 24.39
N THR A 255 -3.13 0.97 23.12
CA THR A 255 -3.81 2.20 22.67
C THR A 255 -5.11 1.95 21.92
N GLY A 256 -5.34 0.73 21.42
CA GLY A 256 -6.47 0.43 20.55
C GLY A 256 -6.39 1.06 19.16
N ILE A 257 -5.24 1.61 18.76
CA ILE A 257 -5.03 2.29 17.48
C ILE A 257 -4.06 1.50 16.60
N ASP A 258 -4.41 1.22 15.34
CA ASP A 258 -3.56 0.46 14.43
C ASP A 258 -2.44 1.31 13.80
N PHE A 259 -1.35 1.47 14.56
CA PHE A 259 -0.09 2.05 14.07
C PHE A 259 0.72 1.08 13.21
N ALA A 260 0.62 -0.23 13.50
CA ALA A 260 1.46 -1.28 12.92
C ALA A 260 1.43 -1.28 11.40
N ASN A 261 0.24 -1.10 10.82
CA ASN A 261 0.05 -1.11 9.37
C ASN A 261 0.76 0.05 8.65
N ARG A 262 1.13 1.13 9.35
CA ARG A 262 1.87 2.28 8.78
C ARG A 262 3.37 2.21 9.00
N VAL A 263 3.80 1.63 10.13
CA VAL A 263 5.20 1.67 10.59
C VAL A 263 5.96 0.36 10.38
N ARG A 264 5.28 -0.72 9.96
CA ARG A 264 5.92 -2.01 9.70
C ARG A 264 7.02 -1.91 8.64
N LEU A 265 8.14 -2.56 8.89
CA LEU A 265 9.26 -2.65 7.94
C LEU A 265 9.11 -3.79 6.94
N SER A 266 8.24 -4.78 7.20
CA SER A 266 8.01 -5.94 6.32
C SER A 266 7.36 -5.62 4.97
N GLY A 267 6.60 -4.52 4.89
CA GLY A 267 5.76 -4.16 3.75
C GLY A 267 6.22 -2.94 2.97
N LEU A 268 7.51 -2.58 3.06
CA LEU A 268 8.01 -1.34 2.46
C LEU A 268 7.99 -1.35 0.92
N LEU A 269 8.30 -2.49 0.30
CA LEU A 269 8.32 -2.62 -1.16
C LEU A 269 7.05 -3.23 -1.73
N ILE A 270 6.61 -4.36 -1.20
CA ILE A 270 5.42 -5.07 -1.66
C ILE A 270 4.43 -5.05 -0.51
N GLN A 271 3.24 -4.53 -0.78
CA GLN A 271 2.16 -4.50 0.21
C GLN A 271 1.09 -5.46 -0.26
N GLU A 272 0.78 -6.44 0.58
CA GLU A 272 -0.39 -7.26 0.34
C GLU A 272 -1.65 -6.39 0.27
N ASN A 273 -2.41 -6.54 -0.80
CA ASN A 273 -3.69 -5.86 -0.92
C ASN A 273 -4.74 -6.63 -0.13
N LYS A 274 -4.82 -6.31 1.17
CA LYS A 274 -5.74 -6.94 2.13
C LYS A 274 -7.22 -6.74 1.81
N PHE A 275 -7.55 -5.90 0.83
CA PHE A 275 -8.92 -5.55 0.47
C PHE A 275 -9.33 -6.06 -0.92
N ASN A 276 -8.43 -6.79 -1.62
CA ASN A 276 -8.75 -7.46 -2.86
C ASN A 276 -7.87 -8.70 -3.07
N ASP A 277 -8.38 -9.86 -2.67
CA ASP A 277 -7.66 -11.14 -2.81
C ASP A 277 -7.80 -11.76 -4.22
N ASP A 278 -8.77 -11.29 -5.01
CA ASP A 278 -9.04 -11.78 -6.38
C ASP A 278 -8.43 -10.85 -7.45
N MET A 279 -7.33 -10.16 -7.14
CA MET A 279 -6.67 -9.28 -8.11
C MET A 279 -6.17 -10.05 -9.31
N THR A 280 -6.46 -9.55 -10.51
CA THR A 280 -5.79 -10.06 -11.71
C THR A 280 -4.31 -9.67 -11.69
N PRO A 281 -3.42 -10.38 -12.41
CA PRO A 281 -2.02 -9.98 -12.54
C PRO A 281 -1.85 -8.53 -12.99
N GLU A 282 -2.71 -8.05 -13.89
CA GLU A 282 -2.72 -6.67 -14.37
C GLU A 282 -3.14 -5.69 -13.27
N GLU A 283 -4.15 -6.04 -12.46
CA GLU A 283 -4.51 -5.23 -11.29
C GLU A 283 -3.40 -5.21 -10.25
N PHE A 284 -2.71 -6.33 -10.04
CA PHE A 284 -1.59 -6.43 -9.09
C PHE A 284 -0.43 -5.53 -9.52
N LEU A 285 -0.06 -5.59 -10.80
CA LEU A 285 0.96 -4.73 -11.39
C LEU A 285 0.52 -3.27 -11.36
N GLY A 286 -0.73 -2.96 -11.72
CA GLY A 286 -1.28 -1.60 -11.67
C GLY A 286 -1.29 -1.04 -10.25
N PHE A 287 -1.64 -1.84 -9.24
CA PHE A 287 -1.63 -1.41 -7.84
C PHE A 287 -0.22 -1.13 -7.33
N HIS A 288 0.77 -1.95 -7.67
CA HIS A 288 2.14 -1.80 -7.19
C HIS A 288 2.98 -0.80 -7.99
N PHE A 289 2.73 -0.69 -9.30
CA PHE A 289 3.60 0.01 -10.26
C PHE A 289 2.86 1.03 -11.13
N GLY A 290 1.53 1.15 -11.04
CA GLY A 290 0.74 2.10 -11.84
C GLY A 290 0.77 3.55 -11.35
N GLY A 291 1.45 3.83 -10.24
CA GLY A 291 1.60 5.18 -9.69
C GLY A 291 0.28 5.83 -9.21
N PRO A 292 0.30 7.16 -8.96
CA PRO A 292 -0.87 7.88 -8.44
C PRO A 292 -2.02 7.95 -9.43
N ALA A 293 -1.74 7.97 -10.73
CA ALA A 293 -2.78 8.04 -11.76
C ALA A 293 -3.70 6.79 -11.71
N PHE A 294 -3.13 5.60 -11.53
CA PHE A 294 -3.91 4.36 -11.43
C PHE A 294 -4.78 4.35 -10.16
N SER A 295 -4.20 4.67 -9.00
CA SER A 295 -4.93 4.67 -7.73
C SER A 295 -6.02 5.76 -7.66
N THR A 296 -5.75 6.96 -8.17
CA THR A 296 -6.72 8.05 -8.29
C THR A 296 -7.81 7.70 -9.30
N GLY A 297 -7.43 7.13 -10.46
CA GLY A 297 -8.36 6.61 -11.47
C GLY A 297 -9.35 5.60 -10.89
N LYS A 298 -8.87 4.57 -10.18
CA LYS A 298 -9.72 3.54 -9.55
C LYS A 298 -10.63 4.13 -8.47
N ARG A 299 -10.21 5.20 -7.79
CA ARG A 299 -11.06 5.93 -6.83
C ARG A 299 -12.18 6.70 -7.53
N LEU A 300 -11.88 7.42 -8.61
CA LEU A 300 -12.90 8.16 -9.35
C LEU A 300 -13.87 7.25 -10.09
N TYR A 301 -13.38 6.13 -10.63
CA TYR A 301 -14.26 5.10 -11.17
C TYR A 301 -15.25 4.60 -10.11
N ARG A 302 -14.76 4.29 -8.90
CA ARG A 302 -15.64 3.92 -7.77
C ARG A 302 -16.57 5.05 -7.35
N ALA A 303 -16.12 6.30 -7.38
CA ALA A 303 -16.98 7.45 -7.08
C ALA A 303 -18.14 7.55 -8.07
N VAL A 304 -17.89 7.38 -9.36
CA VAL A 304 -18.93 7.35 -10.40
C VAL A 304 -19.89 6.18 -10.19
N GLN A 305 -19.37 4.99 -9.88
CA GLN A 305 -20.21 3.84 -9.54
C GLN A 305 -21.09 4.13 -8.34
N ASP A 306 -20.51 4.62 -7.25
CA ASP A 306 -21.25 4.93 -6.02
C ASP A 306 -22.32 6.02 -6.28
N PHE A 307 -22.03 7.04 -7.10
CA PHE A 307 -23.06 8.00 -7.50
C PHE A 307 -24.19 7.37 -8.33
N ASN A 308 -23.87 6.46 -9.25
CA ASN A 308 -24.87 5.74 -10.04
C ASN A 308 -25.71 4.77 -9.19
N ASP A 309 -25.09 4.18 -8.16
CA ASP A 309 -25.74 3.26 -7.23
C ASP A 309 -26.56 3.99 -6.15
N GLY A 310 -26.56 5.33 -6.14
CA GLY A 310 -27.29 6.18 -5.17
C GLY A 310 -26.54 6.44 -3.85
N GLU A 311 -25.29 5.97 -3.74
CA GLU A 311 -24.41 6.11 -2.58
C GLU A 311 -23.69 7.46 -2.57
N LEU A 312 -24.44 8.56 -2.42
CA LEU A 312 -23.93 9.93 -2.55
C LEU A 312 -22.73 10.23 -1.63
N GLU A 313 -22.82 9.87 -0.34
CA GLU A 313 -21.74 10.15 0.62
C GLU A 313 -20.47 9.36 0.29
N ARG A 314 -20.59 8.07 -0.05
CA ARG A 314 -19.44 7.25 -0.46
C ARG A 314 -18.84 7.73 -1.79
N GLY A 315 -19.68 8.21 -2.71
CA GLY A 315 -19.25 8.85 -3.95
C GLY A 315 -18.39 10.07 -3.69
N ILE A 316 -18.81 10.97 -2.77
CA ILE A 316 -18.01 12.13 -2.34
C ILE A 316 -16.71 11.67 -1.68
N GLU A 317 -16.76 10.71 -0.76
CA GLU A 317 -15.57 10.18 -0.10
C GLU A 317 -14.53 9.63 -1.08
N ASN A 318 -15.00 8.89 -2.10
CA ASN A 318 -14.13 8.32 -3.12
C ASN A 318 -13.61 9.36 -4.10
N ALA A 319 -14.37 10.43 -4.37
CA ALA A 319 -13.93 11.56 -5.17
C ALA A 319 -12.85 12.40 -4.47
N LEU A 320 -12.86 12.49 -3.15
CA LEU A 320 -11.84 13.23 -2.40
C LEU A 320 -10.48 12.50 -2.39
N PRO A 321 -9.35 13.25 -2.38
CA PRO A 321 -8.04 12.71 -2.01
C PRO A 321 -8.07 11.97 -0.67
N ALA A 322 -7.28 10.91 -0.52
CA ALA A 322 -7.31 10.03 0.65
C ALA A 322 -7.21 10.75 2.00
N GLY A 323 -6.32 11.75 2.12
CA GLY A 323 -6.18 12.54 3.34
C GLY A 323 -7.44 13.32 3.69
N LEU A 324 -8.07 13.95 2.69
CA LEU A 324 -9.33 14.67 2.87
C LEU A 324 -10.50 13.71 3.15
N THR A 325 -10.50 12.53 2.56
CA THR A 325 -11.50 11.49 2.86
C THR A 325 -11.47 11.10 4.33
N ASN A 326 -10.28 10.87 4.89
CA ASN A 326 -10.12 10.50 6.29
C ASN A 326 -10.54 11.66 7.20
N ALA A 327 -10.12 12.89 6.88
CA ALA A 327 -10.54 14.07 7.62
C ALA A 327 -12.06 14.23 7.60
N TRP A 328 -12.69 14.14 6.42
CA TRP A 328 -14.12 14.23 6.24
C TRP A 328 -14.86 13.19 7.07
N ARG A 329 -14.56 11.90 6.86
CA ARG A 329 -15.21 10.77 7.55
C ARG A 329 -15.26 10.93 9.07
N ASN A 330 -14.14 11.34 9.66
CA ASN A 330 -13.95 11.35 11.11
C ASN A 330 -14.31 12.68 11.80
N THR A 331 -14.70 13.72 11.06
CA THR A 331 -15.07 15.03 11.67
C THR A 331 -16.54 15.39 11.46
N PHE A 332 -17.01 15.34 10.22
CA PHE A 332 -18.38 15.72 9.85
C PHE A 332 -19.08 14.66 8.99
N GLY A 333 -18.32 13.69 8.51
CA GLY A 333 -18.78 12.57 7.70
C GLY A 333 -19.42 11.47 8.53
N ARG A 334 -19.78 10.38 7.86
CA ARG A 334 -20.50 9.25 8.46
C ARG A 334 -19.92 8.71 9.76
N TYR A 335 -18.60 8.56 9.92
CA TYR A 335 -18.06 8.01 11.18
C TYR A 335 -18.33 8.92 12.37
N ALA A 336 -18.20 10.23 12.21
CA ALA A 336 -18.50 11.18 13.28
C ALA A 336 -20.01 11.34 13.56
N ARG A 337 -20.87 11.08 12.57
CA ARG A 337 -22.33 11.24 12.71
C ARG A 337 -23.04 9.96 13.18
N GLU A 338 -22.58 8.82 12.70
CA GLU A 338 -23.19 7.50 12.94
C GLU A 338 -22.56 6.82 14.15
N ASP A 339 -21.38 7.27 14.60
CA ASP A 339 -20.60 6.65 15.68
C ASP A 339 -20.22 5.18 15.39
N GLU A 340 -20.28 4.79 14.13
CA GLU A 340 -20.14 3.41 13.67
C GLU A 340 -19.33 3.34 12.36
N ILE A 341 -18.70 2.19 12.12
CA ILE A 341 -18.15 1.83 10.81
C ILE A 341 -18.97 0.70 10.22
N GLN A 342 -19.68 1.00 9.13
CA GLN A 342 -20.57 0.05 8.46
C GLN A 342 -20.05 -0.42 7.08
N ASN A 343 -20.44 -1.64 6.71
CA ASN A 343 -20.25 -2.15 5.36
C ASN A 343 -21.19 -1.47 4.35
N ARG A 344 -21.09 -1.81 3.06
CA ARG A 344 -21.94 -1.20 2.00
C ARG A 344 -23.44 -1.51 2.14
N ARG A 345 -23.82 -2.56 2.86
CA ARG A 345 -25.22 -2.94 3.11
C ARG A 345 -25.80 -2.23 4.34
N GLY A 346 -24.97 -1.54 5.12
CA GLY A 346 -25.35 -0.93 6.40
C GLY A 346 -25.19 -1.86 7.60
N ASP A 347 -24.54 -3.02 7.46
CA ASP A 347 -24.24 -3.83 8.64
C ASP A 347 -23.02 -3.25 9.36
N VAL A 348 -23.16 -3.12 10.68
CA VAL A 348 -22.14 -2.61 11.59
C VAL A 348 -20.93 -3.56 11.63
N ILE A 349 -19.74 -3.00 11.45
CA ILE A 349 -18.46 -3.70 11.65
C ILE A 349 -17.96 -3.41 13.06
N ILE A 350 -17.92 -2.13 13.41
CA ILE A 350 -17.69 -1.64 14.78
C ILE A 350 -18.67 -0.51 15.07
N ASP A 351 -19.08 -0.44 16.32
CA ASP A 351 -19.92 0.57 16.95
C ASP A 351 -19.15 1.27 18.08
N ASP A 352 -19.76 2.32 18.63
CA ASP A 352 -19.26 3.12 19.76
C ASP A 352 -17.84 3.71 19.53
N LEU A 353 -17.67 4.47 18.43
CA LEU A 353 -16.40 5.14 18.14
C LEU A 353 -16.08 6.21 19.20
N SER A 354 -14.96 6.06 19.90
CA SER A 354 -14.54 7.09 20.84
C SER A 354 -14.10 8.37 20.12
N PHE A 355 -14.10 9.50 20.83
CA PHE A 355 -13.44 10.71 20.33
C PHE A 355 -11.97 10.48 19.96
N GLY A 356 -11.29 9.58 20.68
CA GLY A 356 -9.92 9.16 20.37
C GLY A 356 -9.82 8.47 19.01
N ASP A 357 -10.74 7.56 18.70
CA ASP A 357 -10.82 6.84 17.43
C ASP A 357 -11.06 7.78 16.25
N LEU A 358 -11.96 8.76 16.42
CA LEU A 358 -12.21 9.78 15.41
C LEU A 358 -10.99 10.69 15.22
N ALA A 359 -10.34 11.11 16.31
CA ALA A 359 -9.15 11.96 16.27
C ALA A 359 -7.97 11.26 15.57
N THR A 360 -7.75 9.98 15.84
CA THR A 360 -6.68 9.20 15.20
C THR A 360 -7.05 8.82 13.76
N GLY A 361 -8.33 8.54 13.52
CA GLY A 361 -8.87 8.29 12.20
C GLY A 361 -8.72 9.49 11.26
N PHE A 362 -8.86 10.71 11.78
CA PHE A 362 -8.64 11.96 11.04
C PHE A 362 -7.23 12.02 10.41
N VAL A 363 -6.19 11.66 11.17
CA VAL A 363 -4.81 11.58 10.68
C VAL A 363 -4.49 10.26 9.97
N GLY A 364 -5.46 9.35 9.84
CA GLY A 364 -5.35 8.12 9.03
C GLY A 364 -4.91 6.86 9.77
N PHE A 365 -5.00 6.85 11.11
CA PHE A 365 -4.86 5.67 11.95
C PHE A 365 -6.23 5.16 12.42
N PRO A 366 -6.73 4.06 11.83
CA PRO A 366 -8.02 3.51 12.21
C PRO A 366 -7.96 2.77 13.56
N PRO A 367 -9.12 2.49 14.19
CA PRO A 367 -9.21 1.64 15.36
C PRO A 367 -8.64 0.24 15.09
N ALA A 368 -7.91 -0.31 16.05
CA ALA A 368 -7.30 -1.63 15.97
C ALA A 368 -8.35 -2.73 15.83
N GLU A 369 -9.48 -2.61 16.54
CA GLU A 369 -10.58 -3.58 16.45
C GLU A 369 -11.20 -3.62 15.05
N TYR A 370 -11.41 -2.45 14.43
CA TYR A 370 -11.90 -2.38 13.05
C TYR A 370 -10.95 -3.13 12.11
N MET A 371 -9.65 -2.88 12.23
CA MET A 371 -8.64 -3.54 11.40
C MET A 371 -8.56 -5.04 11.66
N PHE A 372 -8.69 -5.48 12.92
CA PHE A 372 -8.74 -6.88 13.29
C PHE A 372 -9.94 -7.60 12.65
N LYS A 373 -11.15 -7.06 12.84
CA LYS A 373 -12.39 -7.62 12.26
C LYS A 373 -12.30 -7.66 10.74
N GLN A 374 -11.80 -6.59 10.12
CA GLN A 374 -11.67 -6.50 8.67
C GLN A 374 -10.64 -7.50 8.13
N GLU A 375 -9.44 -7.58 8.71
CA GLU A 375 -8.41 -8.55 8.31
C GLU A 375 -8.89 -9.99 8.50
N LYS A 376 -9.55 -10.31 9.62
CA LYS A 376 -10.16 -11.63 9.87
C LYS A 376 -11.24 -11.98 8.85
N ASN A 377 -12.15 -11.05 8.56
CA ASN A 377 -13.26 -11.29 7.64
C ASN A 377 -12.76 -11.54 6.21
N MET A 378 -11.72 -10.81 5.78
CA MET A 378 -11.12 -10.99 4.46
C MET A 378 -10.53 -12.38 4.29
N ILE A 379 -9.77 -12.87 5.27
CA ILE A 379 -9.22 -14.23 5.24
C ILE A 379 -10.32 -15.28 5.22
N ASN A 380 -11.37 -15.13 6.03
CA ASN A 380 -12.50 -16.05 6.03
C ASN A 380 -13.18 -16.10 4.64
N VAL A 381 -13.41 -14.94 4.03
CA VAL A 381 -14.00 -14.84 2.70
C VAL A 381 -13.07 -15.43 1.63
N LYS A 382 -11.76 -15.20 1.74
CA LYS A 382 -10.75 -15.76 0.83
C LYS A 382 -10.77 -17.29 0.87
N ILE A 383 -10.67 -17.88 2.06
CA ILE A 383 -10.70 -19.34 2.25
C ILE A 383 -12.02 -19.94 1.74
N ASP A 384 -13.15 -19.32 2.05
CA ASP A 384 -14.46 -19.80 1.56
C ASP A 384 -14.54 -19.78 0.03
N LYS A 385 -14.17 -18.65 -0.60
CA LYS A 385 -14.12 -18.51 -2.06
C LYS A 385 -13.18 -19.54 -2.69
N ALA A 386 -11.96 -19.69 -2.15
CA ALA A 386 -10.97 -20.63 -2.66
C ALA A 386 -11.49 -22.08 -2.58
N THR A 387 -12.07 -22.45 -1.44
CA THR A 387 -12.69 -23.77 -1.21
C THR A 387 -13.80 -24.04 -2.22
N ASN A 388 -14.71 -23.08 -2.40
CA ASN A 388 -15.85 -23.20 -3.32
C ASN A 388 -15.41 -23.21 -4.79
N LYS A 389 -14.38 -22.43 -5.15
CA LYS A 389 -13.75 -22.42 -6.48
C LYS A 389 -13.08 -23.75 -6.77
N ARG A 390 -12.35 -24.32 -5.81
CA ARG A 390 -11.76 -25.66 -5.93
C ARG A 390 -12.81 -26.73 -6.12
N ARG A 391 -13.86 -26.72 -5.28
CA ARG A 391 -15.00 -27.64 -5.37
C ARG A 391 -15.61 -27.64 -6.77
N SER A 392 -15.91 -26.45 -7.29
CA SER A 392 -16.46 -26.26 -8.63
C SER A 392 -15.50 -26.72 -9.74
N LYS A 393 -14.20 -26.44 -9.59
CA LYS A 393 -13.16 -26.88 -10.54
C LYS A 393 -13.03 -28.40 -10.60
N LEU A 394 -13.13 -29.10 -9.46
CA LEU A 394 -13.09 -30.57 -9.41
C LEU A 394 -14.31 -31.17 -10.12
N LEU A 395 -15.51 -30.68 -9.83
CA LEU A 395 -16.74 -31.09 -10.51
C LEU A 395 -16.66 -30.89 -12.03
N LYS A 396 -16.21 -29.70 -12.47
CA LYS A 396 -15.99 -29.39 -13.88
C LYS A 396 -14.94 -30.31 -14.52
N LYS A 397 -13.82 -30.59 -13.83
CA LYS A 397 -12.77 -31.52 -14.32
C LYS A 397 -13.34 -32.92 -14.55
N TYR A 398 -14.15 -33.42 -13.61
CA TYR A 398 -14.81 -34.71 -13.76
C TYR A 398 -15.78 -34.73 -14.95
N TYR A 399 -16.61 -33.70 -15.11
CA TYR A 399 -17.52 -33.56 -16.26
C TYR A 399 -16.77 -33.60 -17.60
N ILE A 400 -15.73 -32.77 -17.76
CA ILE A 400 -14.93 -32.71 -18.99
C ILE A 400 -14.29 -34.08 -19.26
N ALA A 401 -13.67 -34.70 -18.26
CA ALA A 401 -13.03 -36.00 -18.42
C ALA A 401 -14.02 -37.08 -18.84
N ARG A 402 -15.23 -37.10 -18.24
CA ARG A 402 -16.28 -38.05 -18.58
C ARG A 402 -16.82 -37.83 -19.99
N ASN A 403 -17.04 -36.58 -20.38
CA ASN A 403 -17.57 -36.21 -21.70
C ASN A 403 -16.56 -36.50 -22.83
N SER A 404 -15.26 -36.32 -22.56
CA SER A 404 -14.19 -36.66 -23.50
C SER A 404 -13.78 -38.14 -23.49
N ASN A 405 -14.54 -39.02 -22.83
CA ASN A 405 -14.23 -40.45 -22.65
C ASN A 405 -12.82 -40.74 -22.08
N ASN A 406 -12.24 -39.80 -21.34
CA ASN A 406 -10.94 -39.97 -20.71
C ASN A 406 -11.10 -40.51 -19.28
N PHE A 407 -11.21 -41.83 -19.18
CA PHE A 407 -11.49 -42.52 -17.90
C PHE A 407 -10.38 -42.32 -16.87
N ASN A 408 -9.11 -42.24 -17.28
CA ASN A 408 -7.98 -41.98 -16.38
C ASN A 408 -8.14 -40.62 -15.69
N LYS A 409 -8.38 -39.56 -16.46
CA LYS A 409 -8.60 -38.21 -15.90
C LYS A 409 -9.86 -38.14 -15.04
N ALA A 410 -10.89 -38.93 -15.35
CA ALA A 410 -12.09 -39.00 -14.52
C ALA A 410 -11.80 -39.65 -13.17
N GLN A 411 -10.99 -40.71 -13.14
CA GLN A 411 -10.53 -41.36 -11.90
C GLN A 411 -9.65 -40.41 -11.08
N ASP A 412 -8.74 -39.68 -11.71
CA ASP A 412 -7.90 -38.68 -11.03
C ASP A 412 -8.73 -37.56 -10.42
N ALA A 413 -9.77 -37.10 -11.12
CA ALA A 413 -10.71 -36.12 -10.58
C ALA A 413 -11.45 -36.67 -9.35
N LEU A 414 -11.90 -37.93 -9.36
CA LEU A 414 -12.55 -38.57 -8.21
C LEU A 414 -11.59 -38.73 -7.02
N LYS A 415 -10.32 -39.11 -7.26
CA LYS A 415 -9.29 -39.17 -6.21
C LYS A 415 -9.09 -37.79 -5.58
N ALA A 416 -8.95 -36.76 -6.40
CA ALA A 416 -8.81 -35.38 -5.95
C ALA A 416 -10.06 -34.86 -5.20
N MET A 417 -11.27 -35.31 -5.59
CA MET A 417 -12.50 -35.07 -4.80
C MET A 417 -12.44 -35.77 -3.45
N GLY A 418 -11.91 -36.99 -3.38
CA GLY A 418 -11.68 -37.71 -2.12
C GLY A 418 -10.70 -36.98 -1.19
N GLU A 419 -9.59 -36.48 -1.73
CA GLU A 419 -8.64 -35.60 -1.02
C GLU A 419 -9.31 -34.33 -0.50
N PHE A 420 -10.01 -33.63 -1.38
CA PHE A 420 -10.78 -32.43 -1.02
C PHE A 420 -11.80 -32.71 0.09
N ASN A 421 -12.54 -33.83 0.01
CA ASN A 421 -13.51 -34.22 1.02
C ASN A 421 -12.90 -34.53 2.39
N ARG A 422 -11.66 -35.04 2.41
CA ARG A 422 -10.92 -35.28 3.66
C ARG A 422 -10.47 -33.97 4.30
N ARG A 423 -10.00 -33.02 3.49
CA ARG A 423 -9.56 -31.69 3.96
C ARG A 423 -10.73 -30.77 4.34
N HIS A 424 -11.85 -30.88 3.64
CA HIS A 424 -13.05 -30.05 3.88
C HIS A 424 -14.29 -30.91 4.18
N PRO A 425 -14.37 -31.57 5.36
CA PRO A 425 -15.47 -32.47 5.70
C PRO A 425 -16.87 -31.83 5.69
N ARG A 426 -16.95 -30.51 5.90
CA ARG A 426 -18.22 -29.76 5.88
C ARG A 426 -18.65 -29.34 4.47
N ASN A 427 -17.72 -29.24 3.52
CA ASN A 427 -17.99 -28.81 2.14
C ASN A 427 -17.83 -29.95 1.13
N ARG A 428 -18.03 -31.20 1.57
CA ARG A 428 -17.78 -32.40 0.77
C ARG A 428 -18.56 -32.37 -0.55
N ILE A 429 -17.93 -32.96 -1.56
CA ILE A 429 -18.53 -33.33 -2.83
C ILE A 429 -19.11 -34.74 -2.66
N LEU A 430 -20.44 -34.81 -2.62
CA LEU A 430 -21.18 -36.06 -2.57
C LEU A 430 -21.55 -36.54 -3.97
N ARG A 431 -22.05 -37.77 -4.07
CA ARG A 431 -22.48 -38.34 -5.36
C ARG A 431 -23.65 -37.54 -5.96
N GLU A 432 -24.56 -37.02 -5.13
CA GLU A 432 -25.64 -36.15 -5.63
C GLU A 432 -25.10 -34.85 -6.23
N ASP A 433 -24.03 -34.27 -5.65
CA ASP A 433 -23.40 -33.06 -6.18
C ASP A 433 -22.77 -33.30 -7.55
N ILE A 434 -22.11 -34.45 -7.71
CA ILE A 434 -21.53 -34.86 -8.99
C ILE A 434 -22.64 -34.99 -10.02
N ASN A 435 -23.71 -35.73 -9.73
CA ASN A 435 -24.83 -35.91 -10.65
C ASN A 435 -25.48 -34.57 -11.01
N ARG A 436 -25.77 -33.72 -10.01
CA ARG A 436 -26.34 -32.39 -10.22
C ARG A 436 -25.44 -31.52 -11.10
N SER A 437 -24.12 -31.57 -10.87
CA SER A 437 -23.16 -30.83 -11.68
C SER A 437 -23.09 -31.36 -13.11
N MET A 438 -23.13 -32.68 -13.31
CA MET A 438 -23.17 -33.31 -14.62
C MET A 438 -24.41 -32.87 -15.41
N GLU A 439 -25.58 -32.92 -14.77
CA GLU A 439 -26.84 -32.45 -15.37
C GLU A 439 -26.80 -30.96 -15.70
N ALA A 440 -26.32 -30.12 -14.77
CA ALA A 440 -26.22 -28.68 -14.99
C ALA A 440 -25.28 -28.35 -16.15
N HIS A 441 -24.13 -29.04 -16.25
CA HIS A 441 -23.21 -28.87 -17.36
C HIS A 441 -23.79 -29.40 -18.68
N ALA A 442 -24.46 -30.55 -18.69
CA ALA A 442 -25.12 -31.09 -19.87
C ALA A 442 -26.23 -30.16 -20.38
N ARG A 443 -27.07 -29.62 -19.48
CA ARG A 443 -28.08 -28.59 -19.82
C ARG A 443 -27.42 -27.34 -20.39
N THR A 444 -26.33 -26.89 -19.79
CA THR A 444 -25.57 -25.73 -20.29
C THR A 444 -25.03 -26.00 -21.69
N THR A 445 -24.40 -27.15 -21.92
CA THR A 445 -23.89 -27.56 -23.24
C THR A 445 -25.00 -27.61 -24.29
N ALA A 446 -26.18 -28.16 -23.95
CA ALA A 446 -27.33 -28.20 -24.86
C ALA A 446 -27.88 -26.81 -25.21
N GLN A 447 -27.70 -25.82 -24.33
CA GLN A 447 -28.15 -24.44 -24.53
C GLN A 447 -27.08 -23.52 -25.15
N THR A 448 -25.86 -24.02 -25.32
CA THR A 448 -24.75 -23.29 -25.92
C THR A 448 -24.83 -23.44 -27.44
N LYS A 449 -24.94 -22.31 -28.15
CA LYS A 449 -24.89 -22.23 -29.62
C LYS A 449 -23.66 -21.41 -30.00
N ASP A 450 -22.87 -21.89 -30.96
CA ASP A 450 -21.63 -21.24 -31.42
C ASP A 450 -20.63 -20.89 -30.29
N GLY A 451 -20.63 -21.70 -29.21
CA GLY A 451 -19.74 -21.52 -28.06
C GLY A 451 -20.22 -20.52 -27.00
N VAL A 452 -21.38 -19.87 -27.18
CA VAL A 452 -21.94 -18.89 -26.24
C VAL A 452 -23.24 -19.39 -25.64
N ARG A 453 -23.41 -19.20 -24.32
CA ARG A 453 -24.69 -19.44 -23.64
C ARG A 453 -25.54 -18.19 -23.73
N ILE A 454 -26.65 -18.28 -24.45
CA ILE A 454 -27.63 -17.20 -24.55
C ILE A 454 -28.79 -17.48 -23.59
N SER A 455 -29.27 -16.46 -22.86
CA SER A 455 -30.46 -16.60 -22.02
C SER A 455 -31.65 -16.99 -22.89
N SER A 456 -32.53 -17.86 -22.39
CA SER A 456 -33.70 -18.29 -23.16
C SER A 456 -34.57 -17.12 -23.61
N GLN A 457 -34.67 -16.07 -22.78
CA GLN A 457 -35.45 -14.86 -23.05
C GLN A 457 -34.92 -14.01 -24.20
N ASN A 458 -33.60 -14.01 -24.44
CA ASN A 458 -32.98 -13.16 -25.46
C ASN A 458 -32.61 -13.96 -26.73
N ARG A 459 -32.91 -15.25 -26.77
CA ARG A 459 -32.45 -16.14 -27.84
C ARG A 459 -33.01 -15.74 -29.21
N GLU A 460 -34.31 -15.49 -29.30
CA GLU A 460 -34.96 -15.09 -30.55
C GLU A 460 -34.45 -13.72 -31.03
N ALA A 461 -34.35 -12.74 -30.12
CA ALA A 461 -33.82 -11.42 -30.43
C ALA A 461 -32.37 -11.47 -30.94
N ILE A 462 -31.52 -12.31 -30.35
CA ILE A 462 -30.15 -12.50 -30.81
C ILE A 462 -30.10 -13.28 -32.13
N GLU A 463 -30.95 -14.27 -32.33
CA GLU A 463 -31.03 -15.00 -33.61
C GLU A 463 -31.46 -14.10 -34.76
N ILE A 464 -32.43 -13.21 -34.53
CA ILE A 464 -32.83 -12.17 -35.50
C ILE A 464 -31.66 -11.22 -35.76
N SER A 465 -31.04 -10.67 -34.70
CA SER A 465 -29.88 -9.79 -34.84
C SER A 465 -28.72 -10.46 -35.57
N ASN A 466 -28.57 -11.78 -35.44
CA ASN A 466 -27.49 -12.51 -36.07
C ASN A 466 -27.67 -12.64 -37.59
N LEU A 467 -28.90 -12.51 -38.11
CA LEU A 467 -29.18 -12.53 -39.55
C LEU A 467 -28.59 -11.31 -40.27
N ASP A 468 -28.34 -10.22 -39.54
CA ASP A 468 -27.75 -8.99 -40.09
C ASP A 468 -26.23 -9.13 -40.30
N TYR A 469 -25.57 -10.14 -39.72
CA TYR A 469 -24.15 -10.39 -39.96
C TYR A 469 -23.92 -10.98 -41.36
N THR A 470 -23.30 -10.21 -42.26
CA THR A 470 -22.82 -10.72 -43.54
C THR A 470 -21.32 -11.03 -43.51
N ARG A 471 -20.93 -12.25 -43.89
CA ARG A 471 -19.52 -12.57 -44.17
C ARG A 471 -19.17 -11.99 -45.54
N GLY A 472 -18.43 -10.88 -45.57
CA GLY A 472 -18.24 -10.02 -46.74
C GLY A 472 -17.67 -10.68 -48.02
N PHE A 473 -17.19 -11.92 -47.96
CA PHE A 473 -16.67 -12.66 -49.12
C PHE A 473 -17.68 -13.61 -49.78
N ASP A 474 -18.77 -13.98 -49.11
CA ASP A 474 -19.75 -14.94 -49.67
C ASP A 474 -20.60 -14.30 -50.80
N LYS A 475 -20.75 -12.97 -50.80
CA LYS A 475 -21.42 -12.23 -51.89
C LYS A 475 -20.54 -12.00 -53.13
N LEU A 476 -19.22 -12.19 -53.03
CA LEU A 476 -18.29 -11.92 -54.13
C LEU A 476 -18.13 -13.13 -55.07
N PHE A 477 -18.40 -14.34 -54.58
CA PHE A 477 -18.30 -15.58 -55.35
C PHE A 477 -19.66 -16.19 -55.74
N SER A 478 -20.79 -15.64 -55.28
CA SER A 478 -22.13 -16.09 -55.70
C SER A 478 -22.55 -15.63 -57.11
N PHE A 479 -21.64 -15.03 -57.87
CA PHE A 479 -21.82 -14.64 -59.28
C PHE A 479 -20.95 -15.47 -60.25
N ILE A 480 -20.26 -16.50 -59.75
CA ILE A 480 -19.53 -17.46 -60.58
C ILE A 480 -20.12 -18.85 -60.29
N ASP A 481 -21.31 -19.08 -60.84
CA ASP A 481 -21.80 -20.41 -61.26
C ASP A 481 -22.93 -20.21 -62.29
#